data_AF-A0A3D3A4U5-F1
#
_entry.id   AF-A0A3D3A4U5-F1
#
_cell.length_a   1.000
_cell.length_b   1.000
_cell.length_c   1.000
_cell.angle_alpha   90.00
_cell.angle_beta   90.00
_cell.angle_gamma   90.00
#
_symmetry.space_group_name_H-M   'P 1'
#
loop_
_entity.id
_entity.type
_entity.pdbx_description
1 polymer ?
#
loop_
_entity_poly.entity_id
_entity_poly.type
_entity_poly.pdbx_seq_one_letter_code
_entity_poly.pdbx_strand_id
1 'polypeptide(L)'
;MMNTIPRLRSAAIFSLLWIAGLNLQAQITTDNSPTPEELVALLVGPDVQVSNIAFTGTEVQRGSFVNNNGNLTIGEGIVLSTGNIALMAGPNTTGSAGEIVGGGGYPDLTTLGGQNTNDAAVLEFDFIATGDSLSFNFCFGSEEYNEWVDSGFNDVFGLFLDGPGITGTFQNNGINLATVPDTDGTPISINSINN
;
A
#
# COMPACT_ATOMS: atom_id res chain seq x y z
N MET A 1 -40.85 -13.27 -70.46
CA MET A 1 -40.45 -13.55 -69.07
C MET A 1 -39.03 -14.09 -69.13
N MET A 2 -38.02 -13.28 -68.76
CA MET A 2 -37.42 -13.27 -67.40
C MET A 2 -36.35 -14.41 -67.36
N ASN A 3 -35.05 -14.23 -67.13
CA ASN A 3 -34.26 -13.20 -66.48
C ASN A 3 -32.78 -13.33 -66.91
N THR A 4 -32.07 -12.20 -66.94
CA THR A 4 -30.60 -12.10 -66.86
C THR A 4 -30.13 -12.29 -65.42
N ILE A 5 -29.05 -13.05 -65.14
CA ILE A 5 -28.20 -12.84 -63.94
C ILE A 5 -26.71 -13.13 -64.28
N PRO A 6 -25.74 -12.29 -63.84
CA PRO A 6 -24.37 -12.24 -64.35
C PRO A 6 -23.34 -13.03 -63.50
N ARG A 7 -22.12 -13.14 -64.05
CA ARG A 7 -20.92 -13.73 -63.45
C ARG A 7 -20.48 -12.97 -62.19
N LEU A 8 -20.25 -13.67 -61.07
CA LEU A 8 -19.49 -13.15 -59.93
C LEU A 8 -18.06 -13.70 -59.96
N ARG A 9 -17.08 -12.81 -60.08
CA ARG A 9 -15.66 -13.08 -59.88
C ARG A 9 -15.41 -13.13 -58.38
N SER A 10 -15.09 -14.30 -57.84
CA SER A 10 -14.66 -14.45 -56.44
C SER A 10 -13.25 -13.89 -56.27
N ALA A 11 -13.13 -12.64 -55.81
CA ALA A 11 -11.91 -12.14 -55.22
C ALA A 11 -11.93 -12.51 -53.73
N ALA A 12 -11.15 -13.50 -53.32
CA ALA A 12 -10.93 -13.82 -51.92
C ALA A 12 -10.02 -12.74 -51.32
N ILE A 13 -10.58 -11.86 -50.50
CA ILE A 13 -9.82 -10.92 -49.67
C ILE A 13 -9.31 -11.71 -48.47
N PHE A 14 -8.01 -11.96 -48.43
CA PHE A 14 -7.32 -12.49 -47.25
C PHE A 14 -7.10 -11.33 -46.27
N SER A 15 -7.98 -11.21 -45.28
CA SER A 15 -7.81 -10.29 -44.16
C SER A 15 -6.81 -10.92 -43.18
N LEU A 16 -5.56 -10.46 -43.19
CA LEU A 16 -4.56 -10.84 -42.18
C LEU A 16 -4.87 -10.07 -40.88
N LEU A 17 -5.57 -10.71 -39.95
CA LEU A 17 -5.76 -10.18 -38.59
C LEU A 17 -4.42 -10.25 -37.85
N TRP A 18 -3.69 -9.14 -37.81
CA TRP A 18 -2.61 -8.93 -36.86
C TRP A 18 -3.22 -8.82 -35.46
N ILE A 19 -3.17 -9.91 -34.71
CA ILE A 19 -3.39 -9.86 -33.25
C ILE A 19 -2.12 -9.23 -32.67
N ALA A 20 -2.13 -7.91 -32.52
CA ALA A 20 -1.19 -7.25 -31.61
C ALA A 20 -1.52 -7.77 -30.21
N GLY A 21 -0.57 -8.44 -29.56
CA GLY A 21 -0.72 -8.83 -28.17
C GLY A 21 -0.93 -7.59 -27.32
N LEU A 22 -2.13 -7.43 -26.76
CA LEU A 22 -2.39 -6.40 -25.76
C LEU A 22 -1.63 -6.81 -24.50
N ASN A 23 -0.52 -6.14 -24.21
CA ASN A 23 0.11 -6.24 -22.90
C ASN A 23 -0.80 -5.52 -21.90
N LEU A 24 -1.66 -6.28 -21.21
CA LEU A 24 -2.38 -5.78 -20.04
C LEU A 24 -1.34 -5.59 -18.93
N GLN A 25 -0.98 -4.35 -18.64
CA GLN A 25 -0.18 -4.01 -17.47
C GLN A 25 -1.11 -3.84 -16.28
N ALA A 26 -0.68 -4.29 -15.10
CA ALA A 26 -1.39 -3.98 -13.86
C ALA A 26 -1.38 -2.46 -13.63
N GLN A 27 -2.50 -1.92 -13.12
CA GLN A 27 -2.62 -0.50 -12.82
C GLN A 27 -1.72 -0.06 -11.68
N ILE A 28 -1.36 -0.99 -10.80
CA ILE A 28 -0.34 -0.82 -9.77
C ILE A 28 0.63 -2.00 -9.90
N THR A 29 1.92 -1.72 -9.92
CA THR A 29 2.97 -2.74 -9.91
C THR A 29 3.75 -2.65 -8.62
N THR A 30 4.01 -3.78 -7.97
CA THR A 30 4.80 -3.87 -6.73
C THR A 30 6.08 -4.66 -6.95
N ASP A 31 7.10 -4.33 -6.17
CA ASP A 31 8.40 -5.01 -6.17
C ASP A 31 8.87 -5.20 -4.72
N ASN A 32 8.94 -6.46 -4.27
CA ASN A 32 9.39 -6.82 -2.93
C ASN A 32 10.90 -7.14 -2.85
N SER A 33 11.65 -6.95 -3.94
CA SER A 33 13.10 -7.15 -3.96
C SER A 33 13.94 -6.13 -3.19
N PRO A 34 13.52 -4.85 -3.02
CA PRO A 34 14.32 -3.88 -2.28
C PRO A 34 14.53 -4.24 -0.81
N THR A 35 15.73 -3.97 -0.30
CA THR A 35 16.12 -4.06 1.12
C THR A 35 15.49 -2.95 1.97
N PRO A 36 15.42 -3.07 3.31
CA PRO A 36 14.89 -2.00 4.15
C PRO A 36 15.66 -0.69 3.94
N GLU A 37 16.98 -0.78 3.73
CA GLU A 37 17.85 0.36 3.43
C GLU A 37 17.48 1.04 2.12
N GLU A 38 17.21 0.28 1.06
CA GLU A 38 16.75 0.82 -0.22
C GLU A 38 15.36 1.45 -0.11
N LEU A 39 14.45 0.85 0.67
CA LEU A 39 13.12 1.43 0.92
C LEU A 39 13.22 2.75 1.69
N VAL A 40 14.06 2.83 2.74
CA VAL A 40 14.28 4.08 3.46
C VAL A 40 14.89 5.13 2.53
N ALA A 41 15.85 4.76 1.67
CA ALA A 41 16.43 5.67 0.69
C ALA A 41 15.41 6.19 -0.35
N LEU A 42 14.38 5.42 -0.68
CA LEU A 42 13.25 5.88 -1.51
C LEU A 42 12.32 6.83 -0.74
N LEU A 43 12.17 6.61 0.57
CA LEU A 43 11.27 7.39 1.42
C LEU A 43 11.87 8.75 1.82
N VAL A 44 13.18 8.80 2.06
CA VAL A 44 13.89 10.00 2.52
C VAL A 44 14.57 10.74 1.37
N GLY A 45 14.63 12.07 1.46
CA GLY A 45 15.38 12.88 0.49
C GLY A 45 16.89 12.62 0.56
N PRO A 46 17.65 12.92 -0.52
CA PRO A 46 19.07 12.57 -0.65
C PRO A 46 19.99 13.16 0.42
N ASP A 47 19.55 14.22 1.12
CA ASP A 47 20.34 14.92 2.14
C ASP A 47 20.01 14.50 3.58
N VAL A 48 19.08 13.55 3.77
CA VAL A 48 18.71 13.06 5.11
C VAL A 48 19.65 11.92 5.51
N GLN A 49 20.40 12.15 6.59
CA GLN A 49 21.22 11.08 7.19
C GLN A 49 20.33 10.16 8.01
N VAL A 50 20.36 8.87 7.69
CA VAL A 50 19.59 7.82 8.36
C VAL A 50 20.49 6.77 8.99
N SER A 51 20.03 6.14 10.07
CA SER A 51 20.72 5.06 10.77
C SER A 51 19.73 4.11 11.45
N ASN A 52 20.23 3.00 11.99
CA ASN A 52 19.42 2.02 12.74
C ASN A 52 18.17 1.54 12.00
N ILE A 53 18.29 1.37 10.68
CA ILE A 53 17.20 0.90 9.83
C ILE A 53 16.88 -0.56 10.22
N ALA A 54 15.62 -0.81 10.52
CA ALA A 54 15.12 -2.12 10.88
C ALA A 54 13.73 -2.35 10.27
N PHE A 55 13.45 -3.61 9.94
CA PHE A 55 12.13 -4.04 9.51
C PHE A 55 11.62 -5.17 10.40
N THR A 56 10.42 -5.00 10.93
CA THR A 56 9.65 -6.05 11.61
C THR A 56 8.57 -6.55 10.66
N GLY A 57 8.56 -7.86 10.40
CA GLY A 57 7.66 -8.53 9.45
C GLY A 57 8.42 -9.51 8.56
N THR A 58 7.82 -9.86 7.43
CA THR A 58 8.42 -10.73 6.39
C THR A 58 8.64 -9.98 5.08
N GLU A 59 9.50 -10.49 4.21
CA GLU A 59 9.88 -9.82 2.94
C GLU A 59 8.69 -9.56 2.01
N VAL A 60 7.65 -10.41 2.04
CA VAL A 60 6.46 -10.24 1.20
C VAL A 60 5.57 -9.08 1.64
N GLN A 61 5.78 -8.54 2.85
CA GLN A 61 4.98 -7.47 3.44
C GLN A 61 5.49 -6.06 3.12
N ARG A 62 6.62 -5.95 2.42
CA ARG A 62 7.24 -4.66 2.10
C ARG A 62 7.78 -4.63 0.68
N GLY A 63 7.80 -3.44 0.11
CA GLY A 63 8.39 -3.23 -1.20
C GLY A 63 8.18 -1.82 -1.71
N SER A 64 8.48 -1.62 -2.99
CA SER A 64 8.11 -0.41 -3.71
C SER A 64 6.85 -0.64 -4.54
N PHE A 65 6.18 0.45 -4.91
CA PHE A 65 5.08 0.42 -5.86
C PHE A 65 5.19 1.54 -6.90
N VAL A 66 4.61 1.31 -8.07
CA VAL A 66 4.36 2.32 -9.11
C VAL A 66 2.89 2.25 -9.51
N ASN A 67 2.23 3.41 -9.51
CA ASN A 67 0.83 3.60 -9.84
C ASN A 67 0.66 4.01 -11.32
N ASN A 68 0.57 3.02 -12.21
CA ASN A 68 0.45 3.15 -13.66
C ASN A 68 -0.99 3.52 -14.10
N ASN A 69 -1.49 4.69 -13.67
CA ASN A 69 -2.90 5.13 -13.82
C ASN A 69 -3.92 4.29 -13.04
N GLY A 70 -3.54 3.77 -11.88
CA GLY A 70 -4.45 3.19 -10.91
C GLY A 70 -5.12 4.25 -10.02
N ASN A 71 -5.75 3.77 -8.95
CA ASN A 71 -6.66 4.58 -8.12
C ASN A 71 -5.98 5.26 -6.92
N LEU A 72 -4.65 5.19 -6.79
CA LEU A 72 -3.94 5.87 -5.72
C LEU A 72 -3.69 7.34 -6.07
N THR A 73 -3.65 8.19 -5.05
CA THR A 73 -3.23 9.59 -5.19
C THR A 73 -1.71 9.77 -5.22
N ILE A 74 -0.97 8.72 -4.84
CA ILE A 74 0.49 8.67 -4.84
C ILE A 74 0.95 7.93 -6.10
N GLY A 75 1.90 8.51 -6.83
CA GLY A 75 2.39 7.98 -8.11
C GLY A 75 3.36 6.81 -7.97
N GLU A 76 4.23 6.86 -6.97
CA GLU A 76 5.20 5.82 -6.63
C GLU A 76 5.68 6.01 -5.19
N GLY A 77 6.23 4.96 -4.60
CA GLY A 77 6.75 5.02 -3.23
C GLY A 77 6.99 3.64 -2.64
N ILE A 78 7.00 3.57 -1.31
CA ILE A 78 7.06 2.30 -0.59
C ILE A 78 5.66 1.82 -0.21
N VAL A 79 5.50 0.51 -0.05
CA VAL A 79 4.28 -0.13 0.45
C VAL A 79 4.64 -1.04 1.62
N LEU A 80 3.82 -0.99 2.67
CA LEU A 80 3.78 -1.94 3.77
C LEU A 80 2.39 -2.57 3.80
N SER A 81 2.30 -3.87 4.07
CA SER A 81 1.04 -4.60 4.15
C SER A 81 1.05 -5.62 5.28
N THR A 82 -0.10 -5.83 5.92
CA THR A 82 -0.32 -6.95 6.86
C THR A 82 -0.27 -8.30 6.15
N GLY A 83 -0.41 -8.33 4.82
CA GLY A 83 -0.23 -9.52 3.98
C GLY A 83 0.79 -9.30 2.87
N ASN A 84 0.59 -9.99 1.75
CA ASN A 84 1.51 -9.94 0.62
C ASN A 84 1.24 -8.74 -0.30
N ILE A 85 2.25 -7.88 -0.52
CA ILE A 85 2.11 -6.68 -1.35
C ILE A 85 1.78 -6.99 -2.82
N ALA A 86 2.01 -8.22 -3.30
CA ALA A 86 1.64 -8.63 -4.65
C ALA A 86 0.12 -8.56 -4.89
N LEU A 87 -0.67 -8.63 -3.81
CA LEU A 87 -2.13 -8.57 -3.85
C LEU A 87 -2.67 -7.14 -4.03
N MET A 88 -1.84 -6.12 -3.81
CA MET A 88 -2.18 -4.70 -3.98
C MET A 88 -2.51 -4.32 -5.44
N ALA A 89 -1.89 -5.00 -6.41
CA ALA A 89 -1.98 -4.67 -7.83
C ALA A 89 -3.43 -4.72 -8.40
N GLY A 90 -4.31 -5.48 -7.72
CA GLY A 90 -5.71 -5.62 -8.07
C GLY A 90 -5.97 -6.26 -9.45
N PRO A 91 -7.24 -6.31 -9.88
CA PRO A 91 -8.40 -6.05 -9.04
C PRO A 91 -8.51 -7.13 -7.95
N ASN A 92 -8.88 -6.74 -6.73
CA ASN A 92 -9.29 -7.72 -5.74
C ASN A 92 -10.70 -8.21 -6.13
N THR A 93 -10.83 -9.46 -6.56
CA THR A 93 -12.10 -10.06 -6.98
C THR A 93 -12.66 -11.07 -5.98
N THR A 94 -12.02 -11.23 -4.83
CA THR A 94 -12.38 -12.22 -3.81
C THR A 94 -12.39 -11.60 -2.42
N GLY A 95 -13.41 -11.92 -1.62
CA GLY A 95 -13.38 -11.65 -0.18
C GLY A 95 -12.21 -12.36 0.50
N SER A 96 -11.69 -11.79 1.58
CA SER A 96 -10.57 -12.35 2.35
C SER A 96 -9.36 -12.77 1.49
N ALA A 97 -9.00 -11.96 0.48
CA ALA A 97 -7.84 -12.21 -0.38
C ALA A 97 -6.49 -12.10 0.35
N GLY A 98 -6.49 -11.59 1.58
CA GLY A 98 -5.31 -11.44 2.42
C GLY A 98 -4.55 -12.75 2.62
N GLU A 99 -3.23 -12.63 2.70
CA GLU A 99 -2.34 -13.76 3.00
C GLU A 99 -1.93 -13.69 4.47
N ILE A 100 -2.21 -14.74 5.24
CA ILE A 100 -1.68 -14.88 6.60
C ILE A 100 -0.19 -15.20 6.48
N VAL A 101 0.64 -14.22 6.82
CA VAL A 101 2.10 -14.32 6.77
C VAL A 101 2.70 -14.85 8.08
N GLY A 102 1.91 -14.89 9.16
CA GLY A 102 2.25 -15.56 10.42
C GLY A 102 3.13 -14.73 11.36
N GLY A 103 3.09 -13.41 11.21
CA GLY A 103 3.79 -12.44 12.05
C GLY A 103 3.03 -12.09 13.33
N GLY A 104 3.76 -11.63 14.35
CA GLY A 104 3.16 -11.07 15.56
C GLY A 104 2.65 -9.64 15.36
N GLY A 105 1.90 -9.13 16.32
CA GLY A 105 1.56 -7.70 16.41
C GLY A 105 2.74 -6.82 16.83
N TYR A 106 2.48 -5.52 16.89
CA TYR A 106 3.43 -4.51 17.39
C TYR A 106 2.82 -3.76 18.59
N PRO A 107 3.57 -3.46 19.67
CA PRO A 107 3.01 -2.84 20.88
C PRO A 107 2.34 -1.49 20.63
N ASP A 108 2.96 -0.62 19.84
CA ASP A 108 2.36 0.69 19.51
C ASP A 108 1.12 0.55 18.64
N LEU A 109 1.10 -0.40 17.69
CA LEU A 109 -0.10 -0.69 16.89
C LEU A 109 -1.21 -1.31 17.74
N THR A 110 -0.87 -2.15 18.72
CA THR A 110 -1.82 -2.72 19.68
C THR A 110 -2.44 -1.64 20.56
N THR A 111 -1.63 -0.68 21.00
CA THR A 111 -2.09 0.51 21.73
C THR A 111 -3.03 1.34 20.86
N LEU A 112 -2.66 1.55 19.60
CA LEU A 112 -3.43 2.33 18.63
C LEU A 112 -4.78 1.69 18.29
N GLY A 113 -4.81 0.37 18.11
CA GLY A 113 -6.02 -0.39 17.76
C GLY A 113 -6.89 -0.80 18.94
N GLY A 114 -6.40 -0.66 20.18
CA GLY A 114 -7.13 -1.03 21.40
C GLY A 114 -7.29 -2.55 21.62
N GLN A 115 -6.65 -3.36 20.78
CA GLN A 115 -6.68 -4.82 20.82
C GLN A 115 -5.40 -5.41 20.22
N ASN A 116 -5.13 -6.68 20.50
CA ASN A 116 -3.96 -7.38 19.97
C ASN A 116 -3.96 -7.33 18.43
N THR A 117 -2.83 -6.91 17.87
CA THR A 117 -2.59 -6.91 16.42
C THR A 117 -1.84 -8.18 16.01
N ASN A 118 -1.88 -8.52 14.72
CA ASN A 118 -1.13 -9.62 14.11
C ASN A 118 -0.49 -9.13 12.81
N ASP A 119 0.47 -9.89 12.31
CA ASP A 119 1.10 -9.68 11.00
C ASP A 119 1.62 -8.24 10.79
N ALA A 120 2.22 -7.65 11.83
CA ALA A 120 2.72 -6.28 11.76
C ALA A 120 3.86 -6.14 10.73
N ALA A 121 3.76 -5.12 9.89
CA ALA A 121 4.81 -4.66 8.98
C ALA A 121 5.28 -3.26 9.41
N VAL A 122 6.47 -3.19 10.02
CA VAL A 122 7.00 -1.94 10.60
C VAL A 122 8.39 -1.69 10.02
N LEU A 123 8.54 -0.55 9.32
CA LEU A 123 9.83 -0.01 8.90
C LEU A 123 10.21 1.12 9.88
N GLU A 124 11.32 0.93 10.60
CA GLU A 124 11.82 1.86 11.61
C GLU A 124 13.23 2.32 11.23
N PHE A 125 13.54 3.59 11.47
CA PHE A 125 14.88 4.15 11.29
C PHE A 125 15.02 5.48 12.04
N ASP A 126 16.25 5.79 12.43
CA ASP A 126 16.63 7.09 12.97
C ASP A 126 17.01 8.04 11.83
N PHE A 127 16.76 9.34 12.00
CA PHE A 127 17.23 10.35 11.08
C PHE A 127 17.70 11.63 11.77
N ILE A 128 18.59 12.37 11.12
CA ILE A 128 18.96 13.73 11.53
C ILE A 128 18.06 14.71 10.77
N ALA A 129 17.25 15.47 11.52
CA ALA A 129 16.40 16.50 10.94
C ALA A 129 17.23 17.55 10.18
N THR A 130 16.87 17.79 8.92
CA THR A 130 17.52 18.76 8.03
C THR A 130 16.76 20.09 7.93
N GLY A 131 15.58 20.18 8.55
CA GLY A 131 14.71 21.34 8.56
C GLY A 131 13.81 21.41 9.79
N ASP A 132 12.93 22.41 9.84
CA ASP A 132 11.98 22.64 10.94
C ASP A 132 10.64 21.89 10.77
N SER A 133 10.46 21.24 9.62
CA SER A 133 9.22 20.61 9.19
C SER A 133 9.49 19.21 8.65
N LEU A 134 8.59 18.29 8.98
CA LEU A 134 8.55 16.92 8.47
C LEU A 134 7.19 16.70 7.80
N SER A 135 7.16 16.02 6.66
CA SER A 135 5.92 15.77 5.92
C SER A 135 5.94 14.38 5.32
N PHE A 136 4.82 13.67 5.45
CA PHE A 136 4.61 12.35 4.89
C PHE A 136 3.26 12.31 4.19
N ASN A 137 3.27 11.79 2.95
CA ASN A 137 2.05 11.43 2.26
C ASN A 137 1.86 9.92 2.40
N PHE A 138 0.68 9.50 2.82
CA PHE A 138 0.32 8.09 2.90
C PHE A 138 -1.03 7.86 2.23
N CYS A 139 -1.24 6.63 1.77
CA CYS A 139 -2.54 6.11 1.40
C CYS A 139 -2.76 4.86 2.23
N PHE A 140 -3.90 4.79 2.92
CA PHE A 140 -4.29 3.63 3.69
C PHE A 140 -5.39 2.88 2.94
N GLY A 141 -5.29 1.55 2.91
CA GLY A 141 -6.32 0.67 2.39
C GLY A 141 -6.29 -0.67 3.10
N SER A 142 -7.41 -1.39 3.07
CA SER A 142 -7.57 -2.72 3.66
C SER A 142 -8.52 -3.55 2.80
N GLU A 143 -8.24 -4.83 2.57
CA GLU A 143 -9.20 -5.74 1.95
C GLU A 143 -10.44 -6.01 2.83
N GLU A 144 -10.34 -5.77 4.14
CA GLU A 144 -11.41 -6.04 5.11
C GLU A 144 -12.58 -5.04 5.03
N TYR A 145 -12.45 -3.96 4.24
CA TYR A 145 -13.43 -2.87 4.12
C TYR A 145 -14.88 -3.33 3.87
N ASN A 146 -15.11 -4.36 3.05
CA ASN A 146 -16.46 -4.79 2.71
C ASN A 146 -17.03 -5.84 3.69
N GLU A 147 -16.19 -6.40 4.56
CA GLU A 147 -16.52 -7.60 5.33
C GLU A 147 -16.55 -7.35 6.84
N TRP A 148 -15.76 -6.39 7.34
CA TRP A 148 -15.44 -6.31 8.78
C TRP A 148 -15.54 -4.92 9.42
N VAL A 149 -16.03 -3.89 8.71
CA VAL A 149 -16.38 -2.60 9.33
C VAL A 149 -17.41 -2.84 10.43
N ASP A 150 -17.19 -2.24 11.60
CA ASP A 150 -17.99 -2.45 12.83
C ASP A 150 -18.00 -3.89 13.38
N SER A 151 -17.01 -4.71 12.98
CA SER A 151 -16.79 -6.04 13.55
C SER A 151 -15.71 -6.03 14.65
N GLY A 152 -15.28 -7.23 15.08
CA GLY A 152 -14.16 -7.37 16.02
C GLY A 152 -12.77 -7.14 15.41
N PHE A 153 -12.64 -7.02 14.09
CA PHE A 153 -11.36 -6.80 13.41
C PHE A 153 -11.16 -5.31 13.10
N ASN A 154 -9.93 -4.82 13.25
CA ASN A 154 -9.60 -3.40 13.05
C ASN A 154 -8.15 -3.24 12.58
N ASP A 155 -7.95 -3.17 11.28
CA ASP A 155 -6.66 -2.79 10.70
C ASP A 155 -6.35 -1.33 11.06
N VAL A 156 -5.12 -1.11 11.56
CA VAL A 156 -4.65 0.20 12.01
C VAL A 156 -3.34 0.59 11.34
N PHE A 157 -3.16 1.89 11.16
CA PHE A 157 -1.93 2.47 10.64
C PHE A 157 -1.42 3.56 11.58
N GLY A 158 -0.13 3.50 11.90
CA GLY A 158 0.56 4.47 12.73
C GLY A 158 1.80 5.02 12.03
N LEU A 159 2.06 6.32 12.24
CA LEU A 159 3.30 6.99 11.88
C LEU A 159 3.90 7.56 13.15
N PHE A 160 4.80 6.80 13.77
CA PHE A 160 5.35 7.16 15.08
C PHE A 160 6.58 8.03 14.95
N LEU A 161 6.68 9.06 15.79
CA LEU A 161 7.85 9.92 15.90
C LEU A 161 8.21 10.09 17.37
N ASP A 162 9.46 9.80 17.71
CA ASP A 162 10.05 10.11 19.02
C ASP A 162 11.32 10.97 18.86
N GLY A 163 11.83 11.49 19.96
CA GLY A 163 13.06 12.30 19.98
C GLY A 163 13.05 13.46 20.98
N PRO A 164 14.12 14.27 20.99
CA PRO A 164 14.27 15.39 21.93
C PRO A 164 13.08 16.36 21.87
N GLY A 165 12.46 16.61 23.03
CA GLY A 165 11.34 17.54 23.16
C GLY A 165 9.98 16.96 22.75
N ILE A 166 9.93 15.70 22.30
CA ILE A 166 8.69 14.97 22.06
C ILE A 166 8.30 14.21 23.33
N THR A 167 7.01 14.22 23.66
CA THR A 167 6.47 13.48 24.80
C THR A 167 5.06 13.01 24.47
N GLY A 168 4.93 11.72 24.24
CA GLY A 168 3.66 11.04 23.97
C GLY A 168 3.55 9.70 24.70
N THR A 169 2.55 8.92 24.29
CA THR A 169 2.13 7.69 24.98
C THR A 169 2.65 6.41 24.34
N PHE A 170 3.32 6.51 23.19
CA PHE A 170 3.88 5.37 22.47
C PHE A 170 5.28 5.02 22.98
N GLN A 171 5.89 3.95 22.46
CA GLN A 171 7.24 3.55 22.82
C GLN A 171 8.22 4.75 22.70
N ASN A 172 9.22 4.77 23.58
CA ASN A 172 10.19 5.86 23.69
C ASN A 172 9.60 7.27 23.95
N ASN A 173 8.36 7.35 24.45
CA ASN A 173 7.57 8.58 24.56
C ASN A 173 7.25 9.22 23.20
N GLY A 174 7.12 8.40 22.15
CA GLY A 174 6.73 8.85 20.83
C GLY A 174 5.28 9.34 20.75
N ILE A 175 4.98 10.07 19.68
CA ILE A 175 3.64 10.50 19.27
C ILE A 175 3.25 9.79 17.96
N ASN A 176 1.95 9.61 17.73
CA ASN A 176 1.45 9.20 16.42
C ASN A 176 1.08 10.45 15.60
N LEU A 177 1.65 10.57 14.41
CA LEU A 177 1.40 11.65 13.45
C LEU A 177 0.27 11.30 12.45
N ALA A 178 -0.07 10.01 12.31
CA ALA A 178 -1.13 9.55 11.42
C ALA A 178 -2.48 9.56 12.15
N THR A 179 -3.22 10.66 12.01
CA THR A 179 -4.55 10.83 12.60
C THR A 179 -5.56 11.30 11.56
N VAL A 180 -6.84 10.99 11.78
CA VAL A 180 -7.94 11.47 10.92
C VAL A 180 -7.97 13.02 10.97
N PRO A 181 -7.97 13.72 9.82
CA PRO A 181 -8.06 15.18 9.79
C PRO A 181 -9.29 15.71 10.54
N ASP A 182 -9.16 16.88 11.14
CA ASP A 182 -10.23 17.58 11.87
C ASP A 182 -10.82 16.80 13.06
N THR A 183 -10.03 15.88 13.64
CA THR A 183 -10.37 15.14 14.86
C THR A 183 -9.39 15.43 16.00
N ASP A 184 -9.76 15.09 17.23
CA ASP A 184 -8.89 15.17 18.41
C ASP A 184 -7.99 13.92 18.52
N GLY A 185 -7.17 13.70 17.49
CA GLY A 185 -6.19 12.62 17.45
C GLY A 185 -6.76 11.22 17.19
N THR A 186 -7.92 11.11 16.53
CA THR A 186 -8.48 9.80 16.15
C THR A 186 -7.48 9.04 15.28
N PRO A 187 -7.06 7.82 15.68
CA PRO A 187 -6.14 7.01 14.89
C PRO A 187 -6.66 6.64 13.51
N ILE A 188 -5.77 6.46 12.54
CA ILE A 188 -6.13 5.86 11.25
C ILE A 188 -6.37 4.36 11.44
N SER A 189 -7.59 3.95 11.13
CA SER A 189 -8.06 2.58 11.16
C SER A 189 -9.26 2.39 10.23
N ILE A 190 -9.58 1.15 9.86
CA ILE A 190 -10.74 0.87 9.00
C ILE A 190 -12.04 1.48 9.56
N ASN A 191 -12.26 1.39 10.87
CA ASN A 191 -13.46 1.90 11.53
C ASN A 191 -13.50 3.44 11.61
N SER A 192 -12.33 4.11 11.57
CA SER A 192 -12.26 5.57 11.70
C SER A 192 -12.45 6.33 10.38
N ILE A 193 -12.10 5.70 9.25
CA ILE A 193 -12.10 6.33 7.92
C ILE A 193 -13.26 5.86 7.04
N ASN A 194 -14.04 4.89 7.52
CA ASN A 194 -15.24 4.38 6.84
C ASN A 194 -16.45 4.50 7.78
N ASN A 195 -17.16 5.64 7.68
CA ASN A 195 -18.41 5.92 8.38
C ASN A 195 -19.54 6.17 7.37
#